data_AF-A0A166FCB1-F1
#
_entry.id   AF-A0A166FCB1-F1
#
_cell.length_a   1.000
_cell.length_b   1.000
_cell.length_c   1.000
_cell.angle_alpha   90.00
_cell.angle_beta   90.00
_cell.angle_gamma   90.00
#
_symmetry.space_group_name_H-M   'P 1'
#
loop_
_entity.id
_entity.type
_entity.pdbx_description
1 polymer ?
#
loop_
_entity_poly.entity_id
_entity_poly.type
_entity_poly.pdbx_seq_one_letter_code
_entity_poly.pdbx_strand_id
1 'polypeptide(L)'
;MILSHWHVRKDAAFRSSLCPLEKGTRSVVLLRRKRYDDDERDTKHTDAQIAPVRVERMGWFSLSSSAPTPGAAPDRSSRQRCWDTRDAYYACLDLHEILEPGGDAEKTKGVCGKERTAYEGSCAKSWVEYFNRRRVLAEEQKSQIAMANRQAEEAKSKRGGSR
;
A
#
# COMPACT_ATOMS: atom_id res chain seq x y z
N MET A 1 38.09 -33.69 11.98
CA MET A 1 38.54 -32.89 10.82
C MET A 1 38.49 -33.85 9.64
N ILE A 2 37.57 -33.80 8.68
CA ILE A 2 37.12 -32.69 7.85
C ILE A 2 35.67 -32.99 7.44
N LEU A 3 34.78 -32.03 7.69
CA LEU A 3 33.46 -31.97 7.06
C LEU A 3 33.60 -31.74 5.55
N SER A 4 32.60 -32.19 4.79
CA SER A 4 32.02 -31.52 3.61
C SER A 4 32.00 -32.39 2.36
N HIS A 5 30.83 -32.95 2.04
CA HIS A 5 30.32 -32.85 0.67
C HIS A 5 28.80 -33.10 0.62
N TRP A 6 28.00 -32.09 0.98
CA TRP A 6 26.59 -32.06 0.61
C TRP A 6 26.47 -31.42 -0.78
N HIS A 7 26.04 -32.23 -1.75
CA HIS A 7 25.64 -31.80 -3.08
C HIS A 7 24.36 -30.95 -3.00
N VAL A 8 24.43 -29.68 -3.41
CA VAL A 8 23.25 -28.89 -3.77
C VAL A 8 23.35 -28.52 -5.24
N ARG A 9 22.45 -29.12 -6.02
CA ARG A 9 22.24 -28.89 -7.45
C ARG A 9 21.85 -27.42 -7.68
N LYS A 10 22.61 -26.75 -8.56
CA LYS A 10 22.26 -25.45 -9.14
C LYS A 10 21.37 -25.70 -10.35
N ASP A 11 20.06 -25.66 -10.16
CA ASP A 11 19.11 -25.54 -11.26
C ASP A 11 18.17 -24.37 -10.98
N ALA A 12 18.43 -23.24 -11.64
CA ALA A 12 17.47 -22.15 -11.76
C ALA A 12 17.76 -21.35 -13.05
N ALA A 13 17.60 -22.02 -14.19
CA ALA A 13 17.23 -21.34 -15.42
C ALA A 13 15.77 -20.90 -15.29
N PHE A 14 15.53 -19.67 -14.81
CA PHE A 14 14.21 -19.04 -14.87
C PHE A 14 14.38 -17.54 -15.09
N ARG A 15 14.74 -17.16 -16.33
CA ARG A 15 14.66 -15.76 -16.78
C ARG A 15 14.61 -15.71 -18.31
N SER A 16 13.38 -15.65 -18.82
CA SER A 16 12.96 -14.80 -19.95
C SER A 16 11.69 -15.38 -20.54
N SER A 17 10.56 -15.01 -19.96
CA SER A 17 9.31 -14.97 -20.71
C SER A 17 8.80 -13.54 -20.62
N LEU A 18 9.04 -12.81 -21.70
CA LEU A 18 8.46 -11.51 -21.97
C LEU A 18 6.94 -11.65 -21.92
N CYS A 19 6.25 -10.83 -21.12
CA CYS A 19 4.80 -10.68 -21.24
C CYS A 19 4.49 -9.97 -22.58
N PRO A 20 3.76 -10.60 -23.51
CA PRO A 20 3.18 -9.89 -24.63
C PRO A 20 2.05 -9.02 -24.10
N LEU A 21 2.11 -7.73 -24.42
CA LEU A 21 1.11 -6.73 -24.10
C LEU A 21 -0.06 -6.92 -25.08
N GLU A 22 -0.96 -7.85 -24.78
CA GLU A 22 -2.16 -8.11 -25.59
C GLU A 22 -3.22 -7.03 -25.37
N LYS A 23 -3.55 -6.33 -26.45
CA LYS A 23 -4.59 -5.30 -26.53
C LYS A 23 -5.97 -5.99 -26.59
N GLY A 24 -6.59 -6.18 -25.42
CA GLY A 24 -7.97 -6.65 -25.30
C GLY A 24 -8.96 -5.49 -25.28
N THR A 25 -9.72 -5.34 -26.36
CA THR A 25 -10.86 -4.43 -26.52
C THR A 25 -11.90 -4.63 -25.41
N ARG A 26 -12.15 -3.61 -24.59
CA ARG A 26 -13.21 -3.63 -23.57
C ARG A 26 -14.57 -3.48 -24.25
N SER A 27 -15.24 -4.63 -24.42
CA SER A 27 -16.67 -4.68 -24.71
C SER A 27 -17.43 -4.12 -23.51
N VAL A 28 -18.15 -3.02 -23.73
CA VAL A 28 -19.04 -2.38 -22.76
C VAL A 28 -20.26 -3.28 -22.58
N VAL A 29 -20.16 -4.25 -21.66
CA VAL A 29 -21.31 -5.01 -21.21
C VAL A 29 -21.87 -4.34 -19.97
N LEU A 30 -23.02 -3.69 -20.19
CA LEU A 30 -23.97 -3.14 -19.24
C LEU A 30 -24.12 -4.00 -17.98
N LEU A 31 -23.47 -3.61 -16.88
CA LEU A 31 -23.85 -4.10 -15.54
C LEU A 31 -24.94 -3.20 -14.97
N ARG A 32 -26.15 -3.63 -15.32
CA ARG A 32 -27.47 -3.39 -14.72
C ARG A 32 -27.37 -3.03 -13.23
N ARG A 33 -27.79 -1.80 -12.89
CA ARG A 33 -28.12 -1.32 -11.55
C ARG A 33 -28.99 -2.36 -10.83
N LYS A 34 -28.49 -2.93 -9.74
CA LYS A 34 -29.30 -3.68 -8.80
C LYS A 34 -30.10 -2.67 -8.00
N ARG A 35 -31.42 -2.73 -8.23
CA ARG A 35 -32.49 -2.09 -7.49
C ARG A 35 -32.26 -2.39 -6.00
N TYR A 36 -32.09 -1.34 -5.20
CA TYR A 36 -32.12 -1.43 -3.74
C TYR A 36 -33.61 -1.44 -3.40
N ASP A 37 -34.13 -2.61 -3.03
CA ASP A 37 -35.52 -2.77 -2.65
C ASP A 37 -35.75 -2.11 -1.27
N ASP A 38 -36.66 -1.14 -1.26
CA ASP A 38 -37.34 -0.61 -0.08
C ASP A 38 -38.13 -1.74 0.61
N ASP A 39 -37.86 -1.99 1.89
CA ASP A 39 -38.84 -2.63 2.77
C ASP A 39 -39.06 -1.72 3.99
N GLU A 40 -40.18 -1.03 3.91
CA GLU A 40 -40.77 -0.14 4.89
C GLU A 40 -41.65 -0.97 5.84
N ARG A 41 -41.20 -1.14 7.09
CA ARG A 41 -41.99 -1.44 8.32
C ARG A 41 -41.02 -1.65 9.49
N ASP A 42 -41.22 -1.16 10.70
CA ASP A 42 -42.41 -0.66 11.35
C ASP A 42 -41.99 0.30 12.48
N THR A 43 -42.92 1.20 12.77
CA THR A 43 -42.86 2.28 13.73
C THR A 43 -42.56 1.85 15.19
N LYS A 44 -41.96 2.81 15.94
CA LYS A 44 -42.05 3.05 17.41
C LYS A 44 -40.74 2.91 18.19
N HIS A 45 -39.92 3.96 18.17
CA HIS A 45 -39.33 4.48 19.41
C HIS A 45 -39.24 6.01 19.35
N THR A 46 -40.25 6.62 19.98
CA THR A 46 -40.23 7.89 20.73
C THR A 46 -39.24 8.96 20.28
N ASP A 47 -39.83 9.99 19.68
CA ASP A 47 -39.37 11.36 19.53
C ASP A 47 -38.82 11.96 20.85
N ALA A 48 -37.59 12.47 20.83
CA ALA A 48 -37.20 13.67 21.56
C ALA A 48 -35.81 14.17 21.09
N GLN A 49 -35.84 15.27 20.33
CA GLN A 49 -34.81 16.33 20.34
C GLN A 49 -33.42 15.99 19.77
N ILE A 50 -33.29 16.01 18.44
CA ILE A 50 -32.04 16.47 17.78
C ILE A 50 -32.44 17.46 16.68
N ALA A 51 -32.11 18.73 16.87
CA ALA A 51 -32.32 19.77 15.87
C ALA A 51 -31.53 19.45 14.57
N PRO A 52 -32.07 19.79 13.38
CA PRO A 52 -31.38 19.54 12.12
C PRO A 52 -30.18 20.50 11.99
N VAL A 53 -28.97 20.00 12.23
CA VAL A 53 -27.77 20.65 11.70
C VAL A 53 -27.83 20.56 10.18
N ARG A 54 -27.95 21.72 9.55
CA ARG A 54 -27.88 21.92 8.11
C ARG A 54 -26.53 21.38 7.62
N VAL A 55 -26.53 20.18 7.04
CA VAL A 55 -25.39 19.65 6.29
C VAL A 55 -25.36 20.42 4.97
N GLU A 56 -24.70 21.57 4.98
CA GLU A 56 -24.33 22.30 3.76
C GLU A 56 -23.56 21.32 2.85
N ARG A 57 -24.03 21.12 1.63
CA ARG A 57 -23.32 20.36 0.59
C ARG A 57 -21.92 20.93 0.42
N MET A 58 -20.89 20.24 0.88
CA MET A 58 -19.51 20.60 0.55
C MET A 58 -19.29 20.42 -0.95
N GLY A 59 -19.33 21.55 -1.65
CA GLY A 59 -18.95 21.70 -3.04
C GLY A 59 -17.52 21.24 -3.25
N TRP A 60 -17.39 20.07 -3.86
CA TRP A 60 -16.24 19.62 -4.60
C TRP A 60 -15.70 20.70 -5.57
N PHE A 61 -14.41 20.99 -5.42
CA PHE A 61 -13.53 21.71 -6.34
C PHE A 61 -13.73 23.23 -6.51
N SER A 62 -13.50 24.00 -5.45
CA SER A 62 -13.01 25.38 -5.60
C SER A 62 -11.48 25.37 -5.76
N LEU A 63 -11.02 25.53 -7.00
CA LEU A 63 -9.62 25.77 -7.37
C LEU A 63 -9.35 27.29 -7.35
N SER A 64 -8.64 27.81 -6.32
CA SER A 64 -7.66 28.92 -6.42
C SER A 64 -7.25 29.45 -5.04
N SER A 65 -5.95 29.36 -4.73
CA SER A 65 -5.10 30.52 -4.36
C SER A 65 -3.80 30.04 -3.72
N SER A 66 -2.69 30.39 -4.36
CA SER A 66 -1.31 30.13 -3.92
C SER A 66 -0.89 31.13 -2.85
N ALA A 67 -0.95 30.71 -1.58
CA ALA A 67 -0.18 31.29 -0.49
C ALA A 67 0.59 30.14 0.19
N PRO A 68 1.89 30.30 0.51
CA PRO A 68 2.60 29.32 1.30
C PRO A 68 2.10 29.40 2.75
N THR A 69 1.09 28.59 3.06
CA THR A 69 0.60 28.36 4.41
C THR A 69 1.55 27.39 5.14
N PRO A 70 1.70 27.47 6.48
CA PRO A 70 2.29 26.37 7.24
C PRO A 70 1.36 25.16 7.08
N GLY A 71 1.77 24.19 6.26
CA GLY A 71 0.90 23.14 5.71
C GLY A 71 0.81 23.13 4.18
N ALA A 72 1.48 24.06 3.49
CA ALA A 72 1.63 24.05 2.04
C ALA A 72 2.30 22.75 1.60
N ALA A 73 1.70 22.10 0.60
CA ALA A 73 2.25 20.90 0.02
C ALA A 73 3.68 21.16 -0.45
N PRO A 74 4.64 20.26 -0.13
CA PRO A 74 6.03 20.45 -0.54
C PRO A 74 6.12 20.66 -2.06
N ASP A 75 7.00 21.57 -2.48
CA ASP A 75 7.32 21.80 -3.89
C ASP A 75 7.64 20.48 -4.60
N ARG A 76 7.39 20.42 -5.92
CA ARG A 76 7.61 19.17 -6.68
C ARG A 76 9.06 18.67 -6.57
N SER A 77 10.03 19.58 -6.55
CA SER A 77 11.45 19.24 -6.42
C SER A 77 11.82 18.72 -5.03
N SER A 78 11.22 19.24 -3.96
CA SER A 78 11.47 18.74 -2.60
C SER A 78 10.82 17.36 -2.39
N ARG A 79 9.67 17.09 -3.01
CA ARG A 79 9.07 15.75 -3.04
C ARG A 79 9.96 14.72 -3.74
N GLN A 80 10.56 15.10 -4.87
CA GLN A 80 11.48 14.20 -5.57
C GLN A 80 12.68 13.84 -4.69
N ARG A 81 13.33 14.83 -4.08
CA ARG A 81 14.43 14.60 -3.12
C ARG A 81 14.02 13.71 -1.96
N CYS A 82 12.82 13.91 -1.42
CA CYS A 82 12.26 13.06 -0.38
C CYS A 82 12.14 11.60 -0.83
N TRP A 83 11.63 11.33 -2.04
CA TRP A 83 11.55 9.97 -2.58
C TRP A 83 12.94 9.36 -2.84
N ASP A 84 13.88 10.13 -3.39
CA ASP A 84 15.23 9.63 -3.68
C ASP A 84 15.97 9.21 -2.40
N THR A 85 15.91 10.05 -1.36
CA THR A 85 16.52 9.75 -0.05
C THR A 85 15.78 8.65 0.71
N ARG A 86 14.45 8.55 0.57
CA ARG A 86 13.65 7.43 1.12
C ARG A 86 14.11 6.10 0.52
N ASP A 87 14.24 6.04 -0.80
CA ASP A 87 14.58 4.81 -1.50
C ASP A 87 16.02 4.39 -1.20
N ALA A 88 16.95 5.34 -1.06
CA ALA A 88 18.31 5.07 -0.58
C ALA A 88 18.32 4.50 0.86
N TYR A 89 17.53 5.07 1.77
CA TYR A 89 17.41 4.57 3.14
C TYR A 89 16.83 3.14 3.17
N TYR A 90 15.75 2.89 2.43
CA TYR A 90 15.12 1.57 2.39
C TYR A 90 15.98 0.52 1.69
N ALA A 91 16.75 0.89 0.66
CA ALA A 91 17.74 0.00 0.07
C ALA A 91 18.80 -0.44 1.08
N CYS A 92 19.28 0.48 1.93
CA CYS A 92 20.19 0.11 3.02
C CYS A 92 19.53 -0.85 4.02
N LEU A 93 18.28 -0.61 4.42
CA LEU A 93 17.56 -1.52 5.32
C LEU A 93 17.40 -2.92 4.71
N ASP A 94 17.11 -3.01 3.41
CA ASP A 94 16.93 -4.27 2.70
C ASP A 94 18.24 -5.07 2.64
N LEU A 95 19.39 -4.40 2.46
CA LEU A 95 20.71 -5.05 2.50
C LEU A 95 21.05 -5.68 3.85
N HIS A 96 20.47 -5.15 4.93
CA HIS A 96 20.71 -5.61 6.29
C HIS A 96 19.51 -6.38 6.87
N GLU A 97 18.52 -6.74 6.04
CA GLU A 97 17.32 -7.49 6.41
C GLU A 97 16.52 -6.87 7.58
N ILE A 98 16.53 -5.53 7.67
CA ILE A 98 15.80 -4.79 8.71
C ILE A 98 14.39 -4.46 8.20
N LEU A 99 13.37 -5.08 8.79
CA LEU A 99 11.98 -4.87 8.38
C LEU A 99 11.38 -3.56 8.91
N GLU A 100 11.68 -3.17 10.15
CA GLU A 100 11.08 -2.01 10.82
C GLU A 100 11.93 -0.73 10.66
N PRO A 101 11.55 0.19 9.76
CA PRO A 101 12.22 1.48 9.63
C PRO A 101 11.95 2.37 10.85
N GLY A 102 13.01 2.75 11.56
CA GLY A 102 12.91 3.65 12.72
C GLY A 102 12.60 2.95 14.05
N GLY A 103 12.62 1.61 14.08
CA GLY A 103 12.65 0.79 15.31
C GLY A 103 13.99 0.92 16.04
N ASP A 104 14.43 -0.14 16.72
CA ASP A 104 15.67 -0.21 17.53
C ASP A 104 16.78 0.70 16.99
N ALA A 105 16.90 1.89 17.57
CA ALA A 105 17.77 2.93 17.09
C ALA A 105 19.24 2.46 17.05
N GLU A 106 19.59 1.51 17.91
CA GLU A 106 20.89 0.81 17.95
C GLU A 106 21.22 0.14 16.60
N LYS A 107 20.29 -0.66 16.06
CA LYS A 107 20.51 -1.47 14.85
C LYS A 107 20.47 -0.61 13.59
N THR A 108 19.56 0.35 13.54
CA THR A 108 19.40 1.20 12.34
C THR A 108 20.40 2.34 12.28
N LYS A 109 20.76 2.98 13.40
CA LYS A 109 21.71 4.12 13.38
C LYS A 109 23.14 3.67 13.15
N GLY A 110 23.53 2.48 13.63
CA GLY A 110 24.88 1.96 13.42
C GLY A 110 25.20 1.63 11.97
N VAL A 111 24.18 1.30 11.18
CA VAL A 111 24.35 0.75 9.83
C VAL A 111 23.91 1.73 8.74
N CYS A 112 22.69 2.24 8.83
CA CYS A 112 22.08 3.13 7.82
C CYS A 112 21.88 4.56 8.35
N GLY A 113 22.71 4.99 9.30
CA GLY A 113 22.55 6.27 10.00
C GLY A 113 22.64 7.48 9.09
N LYS A 114 23.51 7.44 8.06
CA LYS A 114 23.71 8.55 7.12
C LYS A 114 22.48 8.78 6.26
N GLU A 115 21.97 7.70 5.68
CA GLU A 115 20.79 7.66 4.82
C GLU A 115 19.54 8.04 5.63
N ARG A 116 19.46 7.60 6.89
CA ARG A 116 18.40 8.00 7.82
C ARG A 116 18.37 9.51 8.04
N THR A 117 19.52 10.14 8.33
CA THR A 117 19.59 11.58 8.53
C THR A 117 19.21 12.35 7.26
N ALA A 118 19.64 11.87 6.09
CA ALA A 118 19.25 12.46 4.81
C ALA A 118 17.74 12.35 4.55
N TYR A 119 17.14 11.20 4.88
CA TYR A 119 15.70 10.94 4.74
C TYR A 119 14.85 11.78 5.70
N GLU A 120 15.21 11.84 6.98
CA GLU A 120 14.51 12.65 7.98
C GLU A 120 14.66 14.16 7.72
N GLY A 121 15.76 14.59 7.09
CA GLY A 121 16.02 15.99 6.74
C GLY A 121 15.40 16.47 5.43
N SER A 122 15.19 15.58 4.46
CA SER A 122 14.60 15.93 3.15
C SER A 122 13.07 15.82 3.12
N CYS A 123 12.51 14.93 3.93
CA CYS A 123 11.08 14.64 3.98
C CYS A 123 10.37 15.37 5.13
N ALA A 124 9.07 15.64 4.95
CA ALA A 124 8.23 16.08 6.06
C ALA A 124 8.04 14.95 7.07
N LYS A 125 8.02 15.27 8.37
CA LYS A 125 7.88 14.29 9.46
C LYS A 125 6.65 13.38 9.29
N SER A 126 5.52 13.95 8.88
CA SER A 126 4.28 13.20 8.63
C SER A 126 4.41 12.19 7.48
N TRP A 127 5.25 12.49 6.48
CA TRP A 127 5.54 11.58 5.37
C TRP A 127 6.42 10.43 5.84
N VAL A 128 7.46 10.75 6.62
CA VAL A 128 8.37 9.77 7.19
C VAL A 128 7.60 8.73 8.01
N GLU A 129 6.75 9.19 8.93
CA GLU A 129 5.93 8.30 9.74
C GLU A 129 4.98 7.44 8.90
N TYR A 130 4.34 8.03 7.87
CA TYR A 130 3.44 7.31 6.99
C TYR A 130 4.15 6.21 6.21
N PHE A 131 5.29 6.51 5.60
CA PHE A 131 6.06 5.52 4.84
C PHE A 131 6.61 4.42 5.72
N ASN A 132 7.07 4.76 6.92
CA ASN A 132 7.57 3.77 7.87
C ASN A 132 6.46 2.79 8.29
N ARG A 133 5.28 3.30 8.63
CA ARG A 133 4.10 2.48 8.90
C ARG A 133 3.71 1.61 7.70
N ARG A 134 3.76 2.18 6.48
CA ARG A 134 3.38 1.47 5.25
C ARG A 134 4.30 0.29 4.94
N ARG A 135 5.59 0.39 5.24
CA ARG A 135 6.55 -0.72 5.05
C ARG A 135 6.19 -1.92 5.93
N VAL A 136 5.87 -1.70 7.20
CA VAL A 136 5.46 -2.76 8.13
C VAL A 136 4.14 -3.40 7.70
N LEU A 137 3.12 -2.58 7.39
CA LEU A 137 1.81 -3.08 6.95
C LEU A 137 1.89 -3.88 5.64
N ALA A 138 2.81 -3.52 4.73
CA ALA A 138 2.98 -4.24 3.49
C ALA A 138 3.41 -5.70 3.73
N GLU A 139 4.26 -5.97 4.73
CA GLU A 139 4.66 -7.32 5.08
C GLU A 139 3.49 -8.13 5.67
N GLU A 140 2.70 -7.52 6.55
CA GLU A 140 1.49 -8.15 7.09
C GLU A 140 0.48 -8.51 5.99
N GLN A 141 0.26 -7.59 5.05
CA GLN A 141 -0.67 -7.77 3.93
C GLN A 141 -0.24 -8.89 2.98
N LYS A 142 1.07 -9.09 2.75
CA LYS A 142 1.57 -10.17 1.89
C LYS A 142 1.09 -11.54 2.36
N SER A 143 1.06 -11.79 3.66
CA SER A 143 0.61 -13.07 4.24
C SER A 143 -0.88 -13.32 3.96
N GLN A 144 -1.71 -12.30 4.13
CA GLN A 144 -3.16 -12.39 3.95
C GLN A 144 -3.52 -12.55 2.47
N ILE A 145 -2.86 -11.78 1.59
CA ILE A 145 -3.04 -11.89 0.14
C ILE A 145 -2.63 -13.28 -0.35
N ALA A 146 -1.55 -13.85 0.17
CA ALA A 146 -1.12 -15.20 -0.20
C ALA A 146 -2.16 -16.27 0.18
N MET A 147 -2.77 -16.17 1.36
CA MET A 147 -3.85 -17.08 1.77
C MET A 147 -5.10 -16.91 0.91
N ALA A 148 -5.52 -15.67 0.65
CA ALA A 148 -6.67 -15.39 -0.20
C ALA A 148 -6.47 -15.91 -1.63
N ASN A 149 -5.27 -15.75 -2.19
CA ASN A 149 -4.93 -16.27 -3.51
C ASN A 149 -4.99 -17.79 -3.56
N ARG A 150 -4.52 -18.49 -2.51
CA ARG A 150 -4.64 -19.96 -2.43
C ARG A 150 -6.09 -20.42 -2.44
N GLN A 151 -6.94 -19.80 -1.63
CA GLN A 151 -8.37 -20.11 -1.60
C GLN A 151 -9.07 -19.84 -2.95
N ALA A 152 -8.68 -18.77 -3.63
CA ALA A 152 -9.20 -18.45 -4.95
C ALA A 152 -8.81 -19.51 -6.01
N GLU A 153 -7.56 -19.99 -5.99
CA GLU A 153 -7.10 -21.05 -6.90
C GLU A 153 -7.77 -22.40 -6.60
N GLU A 154 -7.96 -22.75 -5.33
CA GLU A 154 -8.73 -23.94 -4.92
C GLU A 154 -10.19 -23.87 -5.37
N ALA A 155 -10.82 -22.70 -5.28
CA ALA A 155 -12.18 -22.50 -5.76
C ALA A 155 -12.25 -22.62 -7.29
N LYS A 156 -11.24 -22.13 -8.03
CA LYS A 156 -11.16 -22.28 -9.49
C LYS A 156 -10.97 -23.75 -9.91
N SER A 157 -10.09 -24.50 -9.24
CA SER A 157 -9.84 -25.91 -9.57
C SER A 157 -11.09 -26.76 -9.36
N LYS A 158 -11.83 -26.56 -8.26
CA LYS A 158 -13.11 -27.24 -7.99
C LYS A 158 -14.19 -26.92 -9.02
N ARG A 159 -14.23 -25.68 -9.54
CA ARG A 159 -15.19 -25.28 -10.59
C ARG A 159 -14.79 -25.79 -11.98
N GLY A 160 -13.50 -25.99 -12.24
CA GLY A 160 -12.98 -26.49 -13.52
C GLY A 160 -13.08 -28.01 -13.69
N GLY A 161 -13.08 -28.78 -12.59
CA GLY A 161 -13.16 -30.25 -12.61
C GLY A 161 -14.58 -30.84 -12.66
N SER A 162 -15.62 -30.01 -12.80
CA SER A 162 -17.03 -30.45 -12.81
C SER A 162 -17.66 -30.50 -14.22
N ARG A 163 -16.86 -30.76 -15.26
CA ARG A 163 -17.35 -30.97 -16.63
C ARG A 163 -17.05 -32.37 -17.13
#